data_AF-A0A9W8JF95-F1
#
_entry.id   AF-A0A9W8JF95-F1
#
_cell.length_a   1.000
_cell.length_b   1.000
_cell.length_c   1.000
_cell.angle_alpha   90.00
_cell.angle_beta   90.00
_cell.angle_gamma   90.00
#
_symmetry.space_group_name_H-M   'P 1'
#
loop_
_entity.id
_entity.type
_entity.pdbx_description
1 polymer ?
#
loop_
_entity_poly.entity_id
_entity_poly.type
_entity_poly.pdbx_seq_one_letter_code
_entity_poly.pdbx_strand_id
1 'polypeptide(L)'
;MKSFTFRALIAAACVYVVTGHPIEHNSTVGNRAVQANAPPNCFPAVGFKMPSSVPSSLNNWWCDYSTEYAFVGFSYEISACQSVDTLRRDFTDIRSRFKGRYVRLYGVCESNPNHYNNVIEAAWSAGIGVHALIWFGFDGTDIYKSRRDALFNILKTNSKAKFVTRVVQFGSEPLYDWAIYPGDLANEVKAAKAALSGVGIPITVSEMAYGYQLQKDDGSMDVLKAEDFVDAHMLPFFSQQASTANVQNEQDYYDLLDSHCGDFKSMKGGGVGWFAHIYSDNQEPGYGIYGTNGQLKIRFSPKTSC
;
A
#
# COMPACT_ATOMS: atom_id res chain seq x y z
N MET A 1 21.23 -41.28 50.49
CA MET A 1 22.40 -40.43 50.78
C MET A 1 23.25 -40.26 49.52
N LYS A 2 23.06 -39.16 48.78
CA LYS A 2 24.06 -38.53 47.92
C LYS A 2 23.78 -37.02 47.97
N SER A 3 24.70 -36.27 48.56
CA SER A 3 24.60 -34.84 48.81
C SER A 3 25.05 -34.09 47.55
N PHE A 4 24.24 -33.16 47.04
CA PHE A 4 24.62 -32.24 45.97
C PHE A 4 24.94 -30.88 46.60
N THR A 5 26.20 -30.48 46.49
CA THR A 5 26.72 -29.21 46.98
C THR A 5 26.47 -28.12 45.94
N PHE A 6 25.65 -27.13 46.26
CA PHE A 6 25.44 -25.94 45.46
C PHE A 6 26.65 -25.00 45.63
N ARG A 7 27.40 -24.72 44.55
CA ARG A 7 28.38 -23.62 44.52
C ARG A 7 27.73 -22.41 43.85
N ALA A 8 27.59 -21.33 44.61
CA ALA A 8 27.17 -20.03 44.10
C ALA A 8 28.29 -19.42 43.24
N LEU A 9 27.99 -19.12 41.98
CA LEU A 9 28.82 -18.28 41.12
C LEU A 9 28.37 -16.83 41.30
N ILE A 10 29.25 -16.01 41.89
CA ILE A 10 29.10 -14.56 41.94
C ILE A 10 29.56 -14.01 40.58
N ALA A 11 28.62 -13.54 39.76
CA ALA A 11 28.92 -12.80 38.55
C ALA A 11 29.16 -11.32 38.93
N ALA A 12 30.40 -10.85 38.76
CA ALA A 12 30.73 -9.43 38.85
C ALA A 12 30.21 -8.73 37.59
N ALA A 13 29.24 -7.83 37.75
CA ALA A 13 28.78 -6.96 36.67
C ALA A 13 29.81 -5.84 36.44
N CYS A 14 30.62 -5.95 35.40
CA CYS A 14 31.37 -4.83 34.86
C CYS A 14 30.41 -3.91 34.08
N VAL A 15 30.12 -2.74 34.63
CA VAL A 15 29.41 -1.66 33.94
C VAL A 15 30.40 -1.03 32.96
N TYR A 16 30.28 -1.36 31.67
CA TYR A 16 30.91 -0.59 30.61
C TYR A 16 30.02 0.63 30.29
N VAL A 17 30.51 1.82 30.61
CA VAL A 17 29.95 3.07 30.11
C VAL A 17 30.38 3.21 28.65
N VAL A 18 29.47 2.87 27.73
CA VAL A 18 29.65 3.17 26.30
C VAL A 18 29.29 4.63 26.10
N THR A 19 30.30 5.49 25.94
CA THR A 19 30.10 6.86 25.45
C THR A 19 29.78 6.77 23.95
N GLY A 20 28.49 6.75 23.62
CA GLY A 20 28.02 6.85 22.25
C GLY A 20 28.49 8.15 21.62
N HIS A 21 29.50 8.06 20.76
CA HIS A 21 29.81 9.14 19.83
C HIS A 21 28.68 9.20 18.80
N PRO A 22 28.15 10.38 18.46
CA PRO A 22 27.18 10.50 17.38
C PRO A 22 27.87 10.07 16.09
N ILE A 23 27.45 8.93 15.56
CA ILE A 23 27.79 8.54 14.20
C ILE A 23 27.02 9.52 13.31
N GLU A 24 27.75 10.41 12.63
CA GLU A 24 27.22 11.18 11.51
C GLU A 24 26.76 10.18 10.45
N HIS A 25 25.45 9.91 10.44
CA HIS A 25 24.80 9.24 9.33
C HIS A 25 24.88 10.18 8.13
N ASN A 26 25.84 9.91 7.25
CA ASN A 26 25.89 10.51 5.93
C ASN A 26 24.71 9.97 5.11
N SER A 27 23.54 10.55 5.36
CA SER A 27 22.28 10.27 4.69
C SER A 27 22.33 10.91 3.31
N THR A 28 22.93 10.21 2.36
CA THR A 28 22.57 10.33 0.95
C THR A 28 21.32 9.49 0.67
N VAL A 29 20.23 9.74 1.42
CA VAL A 29 18.90 9.55 0.84
C VAL A 29 18.86 10.50 -0.33
N GLY A 30 18.82 9.94 -1.55
CA GLY A 30 18.87 10.72 -2.77
C GLY A 30 17.95 11.93 -2.65
N ASN A 31 18.50 13.11 -2.91
CA ASN A 31 17.74 14.35 -3.04
C ASN A 31 16.62 14.11 -4.05
N ARG A 32 15.45 13.64 -3.58
CA ARG A 32 14.21 13.85 -4.31
C ARG A 32 14.05 15.35 -4.31
N ALA A 33 14.13 15.93 -5.50
CA ALA A 33 13.76 17.32 -5.69
C ALA A 33 12.38 17.47 -5.04
N VAL A 34 12.33 18.24 -3.95
CA VAL A 34 11.08 18.70 -3.36
C VAL A 34 10.29 19.28 -4.53
N GLN A 35 9.21 18.61 -4.91
CA GLN A 35 8.42 19.03 -6.05
C GLN A 35 7.92 20.43 -5.71
N ALA A 36 8.24 21.42 -6.55
CA ALA A 36 7.85 22.80 -6.35
C ALA A 36 6.36 22.84 -5.98
N ASN A 37 6.02 23.56 -4.89
CA ASN A 37 4.68 23.68 -4.27
C ASN A 37 3.56 23.06 -5.12
N ALA A 38 3.00 21.93 -4.65
CA ALA A 38 1.95 21.21 -5.36
C ALA A 38 0.89 22.20 -5.90
N PRO A 39 0.62 22.19 -7.23
CA PRO A 39 -0.29 23.16 -7.81
C PRO A 39 -1.66 23.06 -7.14
N PRO A 40 -2.37 24.18 -6.94
CA PRO A 40 -3.79 24.11 -6.62
C PRO A 40 -4.46 23.36 -7.78
N ASN A 41 -4.96 22.15 -7.52
CA ASN A 41 -5.57 21.21 -8.49
C ASN A 41 -4.61 20.24 -9.22
N CYS A 42 -3.73 19.55 -8.48
CA CYS A 42 -3.08 18.31 -8.93
C CYS A 42 -3.95 17.07 -8.66
N PHE A 43 -3.69 15.96 -9.35
CA PHE A 43 -4.34 14.68 -9.14
C PHE A 43 -3.63 13.87 -8.02
N PRO A 44 -4.35 13.18 -7.12
CA PRO A 44 -5.81 13.00 -7.06
C PRO A 44 -6.51 13.84 -5.97
N ALA A 45 -6.09 15.09 -5.74
CA ALA A 45 -6.73 15.96 -4.75
C ALA A 45 -8.26 15.95 -4.91
N VAL A 46 -9.02 16.04 -3.81
CA VAL A 46 -10.49 15.84 -3.80
C VAL A 46 -11.23 16.78 -4.78
N GLY A 47 -10.70 17.99 -4.99
CA GLY A 47 -11.24 18.96 -5.94
C GLY A 47 -10.80 18.77 -7.40
N PHE A 48 -9.84 17.88 -7.67
CA PHE A 48 -9.34 17.63 -9.02
C PHE A 48 -10.44 17.08 -9.92
N LYS A 49 -10.48 17.58 -11.16
CA LYS A 49 -11.38 17.14 -12.21
C LYS A 49 -10.57 16.50 -13.33
N MET A 50 -10.87 15.24 -13.65
CA MET A 50 -10.24 14.56 -14.76
C MET A 50 -10.52 15.29 -16.08
N PRO A 51 -9.50 15.51 -16.93
CA PRO A 51 -9.71 16.11 -18.24
C PRO A 51 -10.47 15.16 -19.16
N SER A 52 -11.17 15.71 -20.15
CA SER A 52 -11.90 14.93 -21.16
C SER A 52 -10.97 14.20 -22.14
N SER A 53 -9.72 14.64 -22.25
CA SER A 53 -8.69 14.05 -23.11
C SER A 53 -7.44 13.71 -22.30
N VAL A 54 -6.75 12.64 -22.70
CA VAL A 54 -5.50 12.22 -22.07
C VAL A 54 -4.40 13.27 -22.34
N PRO A 55 -3.76 13.83 -21.30
CA PRO A 55 -2.65 14.76 -21.48
C PRO A 55 -1.45 14.14 -22.19
N SER A 56 -0.57 14.97 -22.74
CA SER A 56 0.68 14.52 -23.36
C SER A 56 1.79 14.23 -22.33
N SER A 57 1.77 14.88 -21.16
CA SER A 57 2.82 14.79 -20.14
C SER A 57 2.27 14.71 -18.71
N LEU A 58 3.10 14.18 -17.79
CA LEU A 58 2.81 14.11 -16.34
C LEU A 58 3.23 15.37 -15.57
N ASN A 59 3.69 16.41 -16.27
CA ASN A 59 4.18 17.64 -15.62
C ASN A 59 3.03 18.26 -14.81
N ASN A 60 3.25 18.45 -13.51
CA ASN A 60 2.26 18.97 -12.57
C ASN A 60 0.97 18.13 -12.47
N TRP A 61 1.02 16.85 -12.89
CA TRP A 61 -0.13 15.95 -12.80
C TRP A 61 -0.33 15.47 -11.37
N TRP A 62 0.66 14.76 -10.82
CA TRP A 62 0.59 14.20 -9.48
C TRP A 62 0.79 15.25 -8.40
N CYS A 63 -0.03 15.18 -7.36
CA CYS A 63 0.21 15.92 -6.13
C CYS A 63 1.49 15.46 -5.44
N ASP A 64 2.05 16.36 -4.64
CA ASP A 64 3.15 16.03 -3.76
C ASP A 64 2.65 15.06 -2.68
N TYR A 65 3.47 14.05 -2.36
CA TYR A 65 3.15 13.05 -1.35
C TYR A 65 2.82 13.67 0.02
N SER A 66 3.37 14.86 0.32
CA SER A 66 3.04 15.64 1.53
C SER A 66 1.57 16.00 1.71
N THR A 67 0.77 15.85 0.66
CA THR A 67 -0.68 16.09 0.66
C THR A 67 -1.50 14.81 0.80
N GLU A 68 -0.85 13.64 0.80
CA GLU A 68 -1.47 12.32 0.73
C GLU A 68 -1.54 11.64 2.11
N TYR A 69 -2.03 12.37 3.11
CA TYR A 69 -2.20 11.87 4.48
C TYR A 69 -3.68 11.66 4.87
N ALA A 70 -3.90 11.07 6.05
CA ALA A 70 -5.21 10.67 6.57
C ALA A 70 -5.91 9.65 5.66
N PHE A 71 -7.24 9.62 5.61
CA PHE A 71 -7.92 8.67 4.74
C PHE A 71 -7.64 8.97 3.28
N VAL A 72 -7.13 7.97 2.57
CA VAL A 72 -6.79 8.11 1.15
C VAL A 72 -7.61 7.21 0.25
N GLY A 73 -8.23 6.15 0.77
CA GLY A 73 -8.99 5.23 -0.07
C GLY A 73 -9.29 3.89 0.55
N PHE A 74 -9.58 2.90 -0.29
CA PHE A 74 -9.86 1.54 0.12
C PHE A 74 -8.90 0.56 -0.51
N SER A 75 -8.62 -0.55 0.17
CA SER A 75 -8.26 -1.77 -0.56
C SER A 75 -9.47 -2.23 -1.39
N TYR A 76 -9.22 -2.83 -2.55
CA TYR A 76 -10.27 -3.25 -3.48
C TYR A 76 -9.88 -4.55 -4.18
N GLU A 77 -10.67 -5.59 -3.97
CA GLU A 77 -10.41 -6.94 -4.51
C GLU A 77 -10.87 -7.07 -5.96
N ILE A 78 -10.03 -7.66 -6.82
CA ILE A 78 -10.30 -7.77 -8.27
C ILE A 78 -10.33 -9.18 -8.85
N SER A 79 -10.18 -10.24 -8.04
CA SER A 79 -10.16 -11.62 -8.56
C SER A 79 -11.49 -12.06 -9.16
N ALA A 80 -12.59 -11.38 -8.82
CA ALA A 80 -13.90 -11.59 -9.44
C ALA A 80 -14.02 -11.02 -10.87
N CYS A 81 -12.96 -10.39 -11.40
CA CYS A 81 -12.92 -9.85 -12.75
C CYS A 81 -14.10 -8.90 -13.05
N GLN A 82 -14.37 -7.96 -12.15
CA GLN A 82 -15.55 -7.09 -12.22
C GLN A 82 -15.64 -6.32 -13.54
N SER A 83 -16.85 -6.22 -14.10
CA SER A 83 -17.06 -5.38 -15.30
C SER A 83 -16.58 -3.94 -15.09
N VAL A 84 -16.21 -3.25 -16.18
CA VAL A 84 -15.82 -1.84 -16.11
C VAL A 84 -16.92 -0.96 -15.50
N ASP A 85 -18.19 -1.32 -15.69
CA ASP A 85 -19.32 -0.56 -15.12
C ASP A 85 -19.46 -0.78 -13.61
N THR A 86 -19.22 -2.00 -13.14
CA THR A 86 -19.11 -2.30 -11.70
C THR A 86 -17.97 -1.50 -11.07
N LEU A 87 -16.76 -1.58 -11.66
CA LEU A 87 -15.60 -0.83 -11.19
C LEU A 87 -15.88 0.68 -11.19
N ARG A 88 -16.47 1.23 -12.27
CA ARG A 88 -16.78 2.65 -12.36
C ARG A 88 -17.77 3.09 -11.30
N ARG A 89 -18.83 2.31 -11.06
CA ARG A 89 -19.81 2.60 -10.01
C ARG A 89 -19.14 2.64 -8.65
N ASP A 90 -18.38 1.60 -8.31
CA ASP A 90 -17.79 1.46 -6.99
C ASP A 90 -16.69 2.52 -6.76
N PHE A 91 -15.85 2.78 -7.76
CA PHE A 91 -14.84 3.85 -7.70
C PHE A 91 -15.45 5.26 -7.63
N THR A 92 -16.59 5.47 -8.29
CA THR A 92 -17.34 6.73 -8.18
C THR A 92 -17.94 6.89 -6.79
N ASP A 93 -18.45 5.84 -6.17
CA ASP A 93 -18.91 5.87 -4.77
C ASP A 93 -17.74 6.21 -3.82
N ILE A 94 -16.60 5.52 -3.98
CA ILE A 94 -15.36 5.82 -3.24
C ILE A 94 -15.00 7.29 -3.31
N ARG A 95 -14.98 7.86 -4.52
CA ARG A 95 -14.67 9.27 -4.75
C ARG A 95 -15.71 10.21 -4.15
N SER A 96 -16.98 9.97 -4.41
CA SER A 96 -18.04 10.94 -4.17
C SER A 96 -18.55 10.90 -2.73
N ARG A 97 -18.74 9.71 -2.16
CA ARG A 97 -19.30 9.48 -0.84
C ARG A 97 -18.25 9.65 0.25
N PHE A 98 -17.10 8.98 0.11
CA PHE A 98 -16.06 8.95 1.16
C PHE A 98 -14.90 9.91 0.89
N LYS A 99 -14.93 10.63 -0.23
CA LYS A 99 -13.83 11.52 -0.66
C LYS A 99 -12.51 10.77 -0.84
N GLY A 100 -12.58 9.47 -1.15
CA GLY A 100 -11.44 8.64 -1.46
C GLY A 100 -10.68 9.17 -2.66
N ARG A 101 -9.35 9.08 -2.59
CA ARG A 101 -8.41 9.53 -3.62
C ARG A 101 -7.82 8.36 -4.40
N TYR A 102 -7.76 7.19 -3.79
CA TYR A 102 -7.14 5.99 -4.33
C TYR A 102 -7.97 4.74 -4.11
N VAL A 103 -7.70 3.71 -4.92
CA VAL A 103 -7.90 2.32 -4.54
C VAL A 103 -6.55 1.61 -4.51
N ARG A 104 -6.33 0.78 -3.51
CA ARG A 104 -5.22 -0.18 -3.45
C ARG A 104 -5.73 -1.53 -3.90
N LEU A 105 -5.20 -2.08 -4.98
CA LEU A 105 -5.69 -3.37 -5.46
C LEU A 105 -5.30 -4.52 -4.54
N TYR A 106 -6.23 -5.45 -4.39
CA TYR A 106 -6.05 -6.75 -3.76
C TYR A 106 -6.45 -7.82 -4.79
N GLY A 107 -5.76 -8.96 -4.78
CA GLY A 107 -5.99 -10.06 -5.72
C GLY A 107 -5.66 -9.77 -7.20
N VAL A 108 -6.06 -10.68 -8.08
CA VAL A 108 -5.81 -10.62 -9.52
C VAL A 108 -6.89 -11.35 -10.32
N CYS A 109 -7.33 -10.76 -11.42
CA CYS A 109 -8.26 -11.40 -12.35
C CYS A 109 -7.52 -12.41 -13.26
N GLU A 110 -7.56 -13.69 -12.91
CA GLU A 110 -6.87 -14.76 -13.65
C GLU A 110 -7.48 -15.03 -15.03
N SER A 111 -8.81 -14.96 -15.16
CA SER A 111 -9.49 -15.33 -16.41
C SER A 111 -9.34 -14.27 -17.52
N ASN A 112 -8.78 -13.10 -17.21
CA ASN A 112 -8.57 -12.05 -18.20
C ASN A 112 -7.27 -11.26 -17.90
N PRO A 113 -6.15 -11.57 -18.56
CA PRO A 113 -4.88 -10.86 -18.34
C PRO A 113 -4.94 -9.37 -18.72
N ASN A 114 -5.92 -8.95 -19.52
CA ASN A 114 -6.12 -7.55 -19.92
C ASN A 114 -7.04 -6.77 -18.95
N HIS A 115 -7.47 -7.39 -17.85
CA HIS A 115 -8.48 -6.83 -16.95
C HIS A 115 -8.07 -5.48 -16.34
N TYR A 116 -6.77 -5.24 -16.13
CA TYR A 116 -6.29 -3.96 -15.59
C TYR A 116 -6.63 -2.77 -16.51
N ASN A 117 -6.90 -2.98 -17.81
CA ASN A 117 -7.47 -1.92 -18.67
C ASN A 117 -8.83 -1.44 -18.17
N ASN A 118 -9.69 -2.34 -17.68
CA ASN A 118 -10.99 -1.95 -17.10
C ASN A 118 -10.80 -1.15 -15.81
N VAL A 119 -9.81 -1.50 -14.99
CA VAL A 119 -9.44 -0.74 -13.79
C VAL A 119 -8.98 0.68 -14.18
N ILE A 120 -8.08 0.81 -15.16
CA ILE A 120 -7.62 2.10 -15.67
C ILE A 120 -8.78 2.96 -16.16
N GLU A 121 -9.69 2.38 -16.95
CA GLU A 121 -10.84 3.10 -17.51
C GLU A 121 -11.83 3.55 -16.44
N ALA A 122 -12.12 2.68 -15.46
CA ALA A 122 -12.97 3.01 -14.33
C ALA A 122 -12.34 4.10 -13.45
N ALA A 123 -11.05 3.97 -13.12
CA ALA A 123 -10.31 4.92 -12.29
C ALA A 123 -10.22 6.30 -12.96
N TRP A 124 -9.90 6.34 -14.26
CA TRP A 124 -9.90 7.55 -15.06
C TRP A 124 -11.28 8.23 -15.04
N SER A 125 -12.35 7.45 -15.24
CA SER A 125 -13.71 7.97 -15.26
C SER A 125 -14.18 8.49 -13.89
N ALA A 126 -13.78 7.83 -12.80
CA ALA A 126 -14.17 8.17 -11.44
C ALA A 126 -13.30 9.29 -10.84
N GLY A 127 -12.12 9.55 -11.42
CA GLY A 127 -11.16 10.52 -10.88
C GLY A 127 -10.48 10.05 -9.60
N ILE A 128 -10.12 8.77 -9.54
CA ILE A 128 -9.32 8.18 -8.46
C ILE A 128 -8.02 7.59 -9.01
N GLY A 129 -6.97 7.60 -8.19
CA GLY A 129 -5.73 6.89 -8.49
C GLY A 129 -5.79 5.41 -8.09
N VAL A 130 -4.79 4.64 -8.51
CA VAL A 130 -4.69 3.20 -8.27
C VAL A 130 -3.29 2.85 -7.77
N HIS A 131 -3.20 2.12 -6.66
CA HIS A 131 -2.00 1.34 -6.31
C HIS A 131 -2.19 -0.05 -6.92
N ALA A 132 -1.48 -0.31 -8.03
CA ALA A 132 -1.59 -1.55 -8.78
C ALA A 132 -0.85 -2.67 -8.07
N LEU A 133 -1.32 -3.90 -8.22
CA LEU A 133 -0.79 -5.05 -7.49
C LEU A 133 -0.17 -6.09 -8.43
N ILE A 134 1.05 -6.52 -8.12
CA ILE A 134 1.63 -7.77 -8.59
C ILE A 134 1.32 -8.82 -7.52
N TRP A 135 0.27 -9.60 -7.75
CA TRP A 135 -0.17 -10.62 -6.81
C TRP A 135 0.73 -11.85 -6.86
N PHE A 136 1.27 -12.25 -5.70
CA PHE A 136 2.01 -13.51 -5.57
C PHE A 136 1.05 -14.69 -5.48
N GLY A 137 -0.02 -14.54 -4.70
CA GLY A 137 -0.91 -15.65 -4.35
C GLY A 137 -0.31 -16.54 -3.28
N PHE A 138 -0.98 -17.65 -3.01
CA PHE A 138 -0.64 -18.59 -1.94
C PHE A 138 -0.10 -19.92 -2.48
N ASP A 139 0.20 -19.97 -3.77
CA ASP A 139 0.62 -21.18 -4.48
C ASP A 139 2.14 -21.41 -4.38
N GLY A 140 2.91 -20.40 -3.93
CA GLY A 140 4.36 -20.48 -3.77
C GLY A 140 5.09 -20.66 -5.10
N THR A 141 4.48 -20.25 -6.21
CA THR A 141 5.07 -20.40 -7.55
C THR A 141 5.52 -19.07 -8.14
N ASP A 142 6.27 -19.16 -9.25
CA ASP A 142 6.72 -18.01 -10.03
C ASP A 142 5.62 -17.37 -10.90
N ILE A 143 4.34 -17.75 -10.74
CA ILE A 143 3.22 -17.24 -11.55
C ILE A 143 3.12 -15.70 -11.49
N TYR A 144 3.54 -15.09 -10.38
CA TYR A 144 3.58 -13.64 -10.21
C TYR A 144 4.40 -12.93 -11.29
N LYS A 145 5.44 -13.58 -11.85
CA LYS A 145 6.26 -13.03 -12.93
C LYS A 145 5.43 -12.81 -14.19
N SER A 146 4.56 -13.77 -14.53
CA SER A 146 3.65 -13.62 -15.68
C SER A 146 2.60 -12.53 -15.45
N ARG A 147 2.06 -12.42 -14.23
CA ARG A 147 1.13 -11.36 -13.82
C ARG A 147 1.79 -9.99 -13.89
N ARG A 148 3.03 -9.86 -13.40
CA ARG A 148 3.88 -8.67 -13.50
C ARG A 148 4.08 -8.25 -14.95
N ASP A 149 4.49 -9.18 -15.81
CA ASP A 149 4.81 -8.87 -17.21
C ASP A 149 3.56 -8.44 -17.98
N ALA A 150 2.41 -9.07 -17.72
CA ALA A 150 1.11 -8.65 -18.27
C ALA A 150 0.73 -7.23 -17.80
N LEU A 151 0.84 -6.95 -16.50
CA LEU A 151 0.59 -5.62 -15.95
C LEU A 151 1.53 -4.57 -16.58
N PHE A 152 2.83 -4.85 -16.67
CA PHE A 152 3.81 -3.92 -17.25
C PHE A 152 3.52 -3.64 -18.71
N ASN A 153 3.10 -4.65 -19.48
CA ASN A 153 2.69 -4.44 -20.86
C ASN A 153 1.50 -3.48 -20.95
N ILE A 154 0.49 -3.62 -20.10
CA ILE A 154 -0.66 -2.70 -20.04
C ILE A 154 -0.21 -1.30 -19.65
N LEU A 155 0.63 -1.15 -18.62
CA LEU A 155 1.12 0.14 -18.16
C LEU A 155 1.90 0.90 -19.23
N LYS A 156 2.60 0.18 -20.12
CA LYS A 156 3.37 0.76 -21.24
C LYS A 156 2.52 1.10 -22.45
N THR A 157 1.43 0.37 -22.68
CA THR A 157 0.65 0.47 -23.94
C THR A 157 -0.65 1.25 -23.79
N ASN A 158 -1.26 1.27 -22.60
CA ASN A 158 -2.46 2.06 -22.34
C ASN A 158 -2.08 3.52 -22.03
N SER A 159 -2.53 4.46 -22.88
CA SER A 159 -2.19 5.88 -22.77
C SER A 159 -2.66 6.56 -21.48
N LYS A 160 -3.67 6.03 -20.80
CA LYS A 160 -4.18 6.52 -19.50
C LYS A 160 -3.41 5.96 -18.31
N ALA A 161 -2.70 4.84 -18.46
CA ALA A 161 -2.14 4.08 -17.33
C ALA A 161 -1.28 4.93 -16.40
N LYS A 162 -0.34 5.69 -16.96
CA LYS A 162 0.60 6.56 -16.21
C LYS A 162 -0.06 7.72 -15.46
N PHE A 163 -1.31 8.03 -15.79
CA PHE A 163 -2.07 9.13 -15.20
C PHE A 163 -2.98 8.68 -14.05
N VAL A 164 -3.29 7.38 -13.97
CA VAL A 164 -4.16 6.85 -12.90
C VAL A 164 -3.43 5.87 -11.99
N THR A 165 -2.37 5.21 -12.47
CA THR A 165 -1.57 4.30 -11.64
C THR A 165 -0.53 5.11 -10.87
N ARG A 166 -0.74 5.25 -9.56
CA ARG A 166 0.15 6.02 -8.67
C ARG A 166 1.43 5.26 -8.36
N VAL A 167 1.33 3.94 -8.25
CA VAL A 167 2.43 3.03 -7.90
C VAL A 167 2.08 1.60 -8.33
N VAL A 168 3.11 0.78 -8.53
CA VAL A 168 2.98 -0.68 -8.59
C VAL A 168 3.59 -1.29 -7.33
N GLN A 169 2.84 -2.13 -6.64
CA GLN A 169 3.28 -2.83 -5.44
C GLN A 169 3.52 -4.31 -5.71
N PHE A 170 4.62 -4.85 -5.17
CA PHE A 170 4.84 -6.29 -5.10
C PHE A 170 4.10 -6.86 -3.88
N GLY A 171 3.25 -7.85 -4.14
CA GLY A 171 2.59 -8.66 -3.14
C GLY A 171 1.56 -7.94 -2.28
N SER A 172 1.06 -8.73 -1.34
CA SER A 172 0.31 -8.32 -0.17
C SER A 172 0.90 -9.16 0.96
N GLU A 173 2.06 -8.75 1.46
CA GLU A 173 2.90 -9.39 2.51
C GLU A 173 3.92 -10.46 2.05
N PRO A 174 4.67 -10.26 0.96
CA PRO A 174 5.53 -11.30 0.38
C PRO A 174 6.66 -11.81 1.30
N LEU A 175 7.19 -10.98 2.21
CA LEU A 175 8.18 -11.39 3.20
C LEU A 175 7.53 -12.06 4.40
N TYR A 176 6.39 -11.58 4.88
CA TYR A 176 5.69 -12.29 5.94
C TYR A 176 5.24 -13.69 5.51
N ASP A 177 4.82 -13.85 4.26
CA ASP A 177 4.33 -15.11 3.71
C ASP A 177 5.45 -16.05 3.21
N TRP A 178 6.72 -15.64 3.27
CA TRP A 178 7.84 -16.32 2.60
C TRP A 178 7.58 -16.60 1.11
N ALA A 179 6.82 -15.74 0.45
CA ALA A 179 6.48 -15.89 -0.97
C ALA A 179 7.71 -15.71 -1.88
N ILE A 180 8.73 -15.02 -1.39
CA ILE A 180 9.98 -14.74 -2.11
C ILE A 180 11.10 -14.41 -1.12
N TYR A 181 12.34 -14.77 -1.47
CA TYR A 181 13.52 -14.42 -0.69
C TYR A 181 13.81 -12.90 -0.75
N PRO A 182 14.26 -12.24 0.32
CA PRO A 182 14.42 -10.78 0.34
C PRO A 182 15.36 -10.25 -0.74
N GLY A 183 16.48 -10.94 -0.99
CA GLY A 183 17.42 -10.56 -2.03
C GLY A 183 16.80 -10.58 -3.43
N ASP A 184 15.96 -11.56 -3.72
CA ASP A 184 15.25 -11.68 -5.00
C ASP A 184 14.17 -10.61 -5.13
N LEU A 185 13.42 -10.34 -4.06
CA LEU A 185 12.44 -9.25 -4.04
C LEU A 185 13.09 -7.87 -4.26
N ALA A 186 14.24 -7.61 -3.64
CA ALA A 186 14.98 -6.37 -3.87
C ALA A 186 15.44 -6.24 -5.34
N ASN A 187 15.81 -7.35 -5.98
CA ASN A 187 16.16 -7.38 -7.40
C ASN A 187 14.94 -7.17 -8.31
N GLU A 188 13.80 -7.78 -7.97
CA GLU A 188 12.52 -7.59 -8.64
C GLU A 188 12.08 -6.12 -8.60
N VAL A 189 12.18 -5.44 -7.44
CA VAL A 189 11.89 -4.01 -7.30
C VAL A 189 12.81 -3.16 -8.19
N LYS A 190 14.13 -3.42 -8.18
CA LYS A 190 15.09 -2.68 -9.03
C LYS A 190 14.81 -2.89 -10.51
N ALA A 191 14.52 -4.13 -10.92
CA ALA A 191 14.20 -4.47 -12.30
C ALA A 191 12.89 -3.82 -12.76
N ALA A 192 11.86 -3.80 -11.91
CA ALA A 192 10.59 -3.12 -12.18
C ALA A 192 10.78 -1.61 -12.38
N LYS A 193 11.59 -0.95 -11.54
CA LYS A 193 11.92 0.48 -11.68
C LYS A 193 12.57 0.77 -13.04
N ALA A 194 13.52 -0.06 -13.46
CA ALA A 194 14.13 0.05 -14.78
C ALA A 194 13.10 -0.16 -15.90
N ALA A 195 12.27 -1.20 -15.79
CA ALA A 195 11.29 -1.58 -16.79
C ALA A 195 10.17 -0.54 -16.97
N LEU A 196 9.78 0.19 -15.92
CA LEU A 196 8.71 1.20 -15.94
C LEU A 196 9.22 2.64 -15.95
N SER A 197 10.53 2.86 -16.03
CA SER A 197 11.15 4.19 -16.11
C SER A 197 10.55 5.08 -17.21
N GLY A 198 10.23 4.51 -18.38
CA GLY A 198 9.65 5.24 -19.51
C GLY A 198 8.21 5.74 -19.30
N VAL A 199 7.49 5.22 -18.30
CA VAL A 199 6.13 5.68 -17.93
C VAL A 199 6.10 6.40 -16.58
N GLY A 200 7.21 6.44 -15.85
CA GLY A 200 7.37 7.21 -14.62
C GLY A 200 6.53 6.72 -13.44
N ILE A 201 6.19 5.43 -13.40
CA ILE A 201 5.40 4.83 -12.32
C ILE A 201 6.36 4.30 -11.23
N PRO A 202 6.25 4.77 -9.98
CA PRO A 202 7.01 4.27 -8.83
C PRO A 202 6.72 2.81 -8.49
N ILE A 203 7.66 2.18 -7.78
CA ILE A 203 7.56 0.79 -7.30
C ILE A 203 7.64 0.75 -5.78
N THR A 204 6.76 -0.03 -5.15
CA THR A 204 6.76 -0.33 -3.71
C THR A 204 6.61 -1.83 -3.46
N VAL A 205 6.68 -2.24 -2.20
CA VAL A 205 6.24 -3.55 -1.71
C VAL A 205 5.15 -3.29 -0.69
N SER A 206 4.05 -4.04 -0.78
CA SER A 206 2.98 -3.97 0.20
C SER A 206 3.24 -5.05 1.26
N GLU A 207 3.68 -4.65 2.45
CA GLU A 207 4.26 -5.57 3.43
C GLU A 207 3.86 -5.25 4.87
N MET A 208 3.92 -6.22 5.78
CA MET A 208 3.87 -5.98 7.21
C MET A 208 5.23 -5.58 7.76
N ALA A 209 5.25 -4.64 8.71
CA ALA A 209 6.47 -4.32 9.46
C ALA A 209 7.14 -5.57 10.05
N TYR A 210 6.34 -6.56 10.43
CA TYR A 210 6.81 -7.84 10.95
C TYR A 210 7.59 -8.68 9.92
N GLY A 211 7.19 -8.69 8.64
CA GLY A 211 7.93 -9.39 7.58
C GLY A 211 9.36 -8.87 7.43
N TYR A 212 9.55 -7.54 7.44
CA TYR A 212 10.88 -6.95 7.45
C TYR A 212 11.68 -7.30 8.70
N GLN A 213 11.06 -7.27 9.88
CA GLN A 213 11.74 -7.60 11.14
C GLN A 213 12.20 -9.06 11.18
N LEU A 214 11.33 -9.97 10.76
CA LEU A 214 11.58 -11.40 10.79
C LEU A 214 12.70 -11.82 9.82
N GLN A 215 12.73 -11.21 8.64
CA GLN A 215 13.72 -11.51 7.60
C GLN A 215 14.88 -10.50 7.57
N LYS A 216 15.14 -9.81 8.69
CA LYS A 216 16.19 -8.78 8.77
C LYS A 216 17.58 -9.32 8.43
N ASP A 217 17.92 -10.49 8.99
CA ASP A 217 19.23 -11.12 8.79
C ASP A 217 19.35 -11.76 7.39
N ASP A 218 18.22 -11.97 6.71
CA ASP A 218 18.13 -12.50 5.34
C ASP A 218 18.14 -11.39 4.27
N GLY A 219 18.23 -10.12 4.67
CA GLY A 219 18.40 -8.98 3.76
C GLY A 219 17.13 -8.18 3.46
N SER A 220 16.06 -8.30 4.26
CA SER A 220 14.81 -7.52 4.09
C SER A 220 15.04 -6.00 4.04
N MET A 221 16.09 -5.50 4.70
CA MET A 221 16.44 -4.08 4.66
C MET A 221 16.89 -3.59 3.28
N ASP A 222 17.37 -4.48 2.40
CA ASP A 222 17.71 -4.11 1.03
C ASP A 222 16.47 -3.99 0.13
N VAL A 223 15.36 -4.63 0.51
CA VAL A 223 14.04 -4.42 -0.09
C VAL A 223 13.55 -3.00 0.25
N LEU A 224 13.55 -2.61 1.54
CA LEU A 224 13.17 -1.26 1.98
C LEU A 224 13.99 -0.15 1.31
N LYS A 225 15.28 -0.39 1.05
CA LYS A 225 16.15 0.57 0.34
C LYS A 225 15.84 0.66 -1.16
N ALA A 226 15.27 -0.39 -1.75
CA ALA A 226 14.99 -0.45 -3.19
C ALA A 226 13.67 0.26 -3.56
N GLU A 227 12.69 0.22 -2.66
CA GLU A 227 11.36 0.81 -2.83
C GLU A 227 11.40 2.34 -3.01
N ASP A 228 10.36 2.88 -3.65
CA ASP A 228 10.16 4.32 -3.77
C ASP A 228 9.44 4.92 -2.55
N PHE A 229 8.57 4.17 -1.91
CA PHE A 229 7.94 4.48 -0.62
C PHE A 229 7.39 3.19 -0.05
N VAL A 230 6.90 3.21 1.19
CA VAL A 230 6.42 2.02 1.88
C VAL A 230 4.90 1.99 1.86
N ASP A 231 4.32 0.89 1.37
CA ASP A 231 2.93 0.51 1.63
C ASP A 231 2.93 -0.55 2.74
N ALA A 232 2.40 -0.21 3.91
CA ALA A 232 2.43 -1.08 5.09
C ALA A 232 1.05 -1.62 5.46
N HIS A 233 0.97 -2.90 5.79
CA HIS A 233 -0.24 -3.45 6.43
C HIS A 233 -0.15 -3.29 7.94
N MET A 234 -1.21 -2.70 8.49
CA MET A 234 -1.39 -2.51 9.92
C MET A 234 -2.58 -3.34 10.37
N LEU A 235 -2.30 -4.54 10.87
CA LEU A 235 -3.33 -5.51 11.25
C LEU A 235 -3.29 -5.78 12.78
N PRO A 236 -3.70 -4.81 13.62
CA PRO A 236 -3.60 -4.94 15.09
C PRO A 236 -4.51 -6.03 15.68
N PHE A 237 -5.55 -6.44 14.95
CA PHE A 237 -6.51 -7.46 15.37
C PHE A 237 -6.55 -8.63 14.38
N PHE A 238 -5.38 -9.16 14.02
CA PHE A 238 -5.26 -10.29 13.11
C PHE A 238 -5.04 -11.60 13.86
N SER A 239 -5.91 -12.56 13.62
CA SER A 239 -5.75 -13.93 14.12
C SER A 239 -6.35 -14.90 13.12
N GLN A 240 -5.57 -15.92 12.74
CA GLN A 240 -6.07 -17.03 11.93
C GLN A 240 -7.18 -17.84 12.62
N GLN A 241 -7.41 -17.61 13.92
CA GLN A 241 -8.49 -18.23 14.70
C GLN A 241 -9.75 -17.35 14.79
N ALA A 242 -9.71 -16.13 14.26
CA ALA A 242 -10.88 -15.26 14.26
C ALA A 242 -11.98 -15.87 13.38
N SER A 243 -13.18 -16.03 13.94
CA SER A 243 -14.36 -16.57 13.25
C SER A 243 -15.51 -15.58 13.11
N THR A 244 -15.41 -14.42 13.79
CA THR A 244 -16.42 -13.36 13.77
C THR A 244 -15.75 -12.00 13.77
N ALA A 245 -16.17 -11.11 12.87
CA ALA A 245 -15.83 -9.70 12.93
C ALA A 245 -16.67 -8.99 14.00
N ASN A 246 -16.11 -7.99 14.69
CA ASN A 246 -16.84 -7.13 15.61
C ASN A 246 -16.95 -5.72 15.01
N VAL A 247 -18.18 -5.35 14.62
CA VAL A 247 -18.50 -4.08 13.97
C VAL A 247 -18.14 -2.87 14.83
N GLN A 248 -18.28 -2.96 16.16
CA GLN A 248 -17.91 -1.87 17.05
C GLN A 248 -16.39 -1.68 17.09
N ASN A 249 -15.62 -2.77 17.17
CA ASN A 249 -14.15 -2.69 17.13
C ASN A 249 -13.67 -2.09 15.79
N GLU A 250 -14.35 -2.41 14.69
CA GLU A 250 -14.07 -1.84 13.38
C GLU A 250 -14.31 -0.32 13.36
N GLN A 251 -15.47 0.14 13.89
CA GLN A 251 -15.75 1.58 14.05
C GLN A 251 -14.71 2.27 14.93
N ASP A 252 -14.42 1.71 16.10
CA ASP A 252 -13.47 2.29 17.07
C ASP A 252 -12.06 2.40 16.48
N TYR A 253 -11.66 1.43 15.64
CA TYR A 253 -10.36 1.47 14.97
C TYR A 253 -10.27 2.62 13.96
N TYR A 254 -11.30 2.82 13.13
CA TYR A 254 -11.29 3.95 12.19
C TYR A 254 -11.42 5.31 12.89
N ASP A 255 -12.20 5.38 13.98
CA ASP A 255 -12.28 6.59 14.82
C ASP A 255 -10.92 6.93 15.45
N LEU A 256 -10.15 5.91 15.86
CA LEU A 256 -8.78 6.07 16.33
C LEU A 256 -7.89 6.66 15.24
N LEU A 257 -7.89 6.11 14.02
CA LEU A 257 -7.10 6.64 12.90
C LEU A 257 -7.46 8.11 12.60
N ASP A 258 -8.74 8.45 12.63
CA ASP A 258 -9.24 9.83 12.43
C ASP A 258 -8.83 10.79 13.55
N SER A 259 -8.71 10.29 14.78
CA SER A 259 -8.23 11.07 15.92
C SER A 259 -6.74 11.43 15.79
N HIS A 260 -5.96 10.58 15.11
CA HIS A 260 -4.53 10.75 14.85
C HIS A 260 -4.20 11.45 13.52
N CYS A 261 -5.18 12.07 12.86
CA CYS A 261 -4.97 12.80 11.59
C CYS A 261 -3.80 13.80 11.68
N GLY A 262 -3.72 14.58 12.76
CA GLY A 262 -2.65 15.56 12.97
C GLY A 262 -1.27 14.92 13.04
N ASP A 263 -1.16 13.77 13.71
CA ASP A 263 0.07 13.00 13.79
C ASP A 263 0.47 12.51 12.40
N PHE A 264 -0.47 11.90 11.66
CA PHE A 264 -0.25 11.46 10.29
C PHE A 264 0.22 12.58 9.37
N LYS A 265 -0.33 13.79 9.48
CA LYS A 265 0.13 14.94 8.71
C LYS A 265 1.55 15.38 9.08
N SER A 266 1.92 15.25 10.35
CA SER A 266 3.22 15.70 10.88
C SER A 266 4.37 14.71 10.66
N MET A 267 4.07 13.48 10.22
CA MET A 267 5.09 12.45 9.99
C MET A 267 6.11 12.89 8.95
N LYS A 268 7.39 12.64 9.27
CA LYS A 268 8.53 12.97 8.41
C LYS A 268 8.40 12.22 7.08
N GLY A 269 8.58 12.94 5.96
CA GLY A 269 8.55 12.35 4.62
C GLY A 269 7.27 12.64 3.81
N GLY A 270 6.38 13.49 4.32
CA GLY A 270 5.16 13.88 3.61
C GLY A 270 3.87 13.32 4.22
N GLY A 271 3.89 12.98 5.50
CA GLY A 271 2.73 12.44 6.18
C GLY A 271 2.43 10.97 5.84
N VAL A 272 1.39 10.43 6.47
CA VAL A 272 0.96 9.03 6.33
C VAL A 272 -0.51 8.98 5.89
N GLY A 273 -0.75 8.33 4.76
CA GLY A 273 -2.09 7.99 4.29
C GLY A 273 -2.51 6.60 4.76
N TRP A 274 -3.80 6.38 4.95
CA TRP A 274 -4.33 5.06 5.29
C TRP A 274 -5.49 4.66 4.38
N PHE A 275 -5.53 3.36 4.08
CA PHE A 275 -6.60 2.72 3.33
C PHE A 275 -7.49 1.92 4.28
N ALA A 276 -8.80 2.00 4.12
CA ALA A 276 -9.69 1.04 4.75
C ALA A 276 -9.60 -0.30 4.01
N HIS A 277 -9.37 -1.38 4.74
CA HIS A 277 -9.40 -2.74 4.21
C HIS A 277 -10.67 -3.41 4.74
N ILE A 278 -11.71 -3.67 3.93
CA ILE A 278 -11.82 -3.51 2.46
C ILE A 278 -13.14 -2.80 2.08
N TYR A 279 -13.34 -2.44 0.81
CA TYR A 279 -14.53 -1.71 0.35
C TYR A 279 -15.87 -2.43 0.70
N SER A 280 -15.96 -3.75 0.54
CA SER A 280 -17.21 -4.50 0.75
C SER A 280 -17.00 -5.93 1.23
N ASP A 281 -17.92 -6.46 2.04
CA ASP A 281 -17.96 -7.86 2.47
C ASP A 281 -18.15 -8.83 1.29
N ASN A 282 -18.65 -8.34 0.15
CA ASN A 282 -18.69 -9.13 -1.09
C ASN A 282 -17.30 -9.33 -1.72
N GLN A 283 -16.29 -8.60 -1.24
CA GLN A 283 -14.90 -8.73 -1.64
C GLN A 283 -14.11 -9.57 -0.63
N GLU A 284 -14.29 -9.28 0.66
CA GLU A 284 -13.74 -10.10 1.75
C GLU A 284 -14.71 -10.12 2.94
N PRO A 285 -15.44 -11.23 3.16
CA PRO A 285 -16.48 -11.28 4.17
C PRO A 285 -15.96 -10.96 5.58
N GLY A 286 -16.61 -10.00 6.23
CA GLY A 286 -16.29 -9.57 7.59
C GLY A 286 -15.46 -8.30 7.67
N TYR A 287 -14.68 -7.98 6.63
CA TYR A 287 -13.78 -6.83 6.58
C TYR A 287 -14.34 -5.62 5.82
N GLY A 288 -15.49 -5.77 5.16
CA GLY A 288 -16.05 -4.74 4.33
C GLY A 288 -16.64 -3.57 5.11
N ILE A 289 -16.45 -2.36 4.60
CA ILE A 289 -17.19 -1.17 5.06
C ILE A 289 -18.66 -1.24 4.62
N TYR A 290 -18.92 -1.76 3.42
CA TYR A 290 -20.24 -2.22 3.01
C TYR A 290 -20.46 -3.68 3.40
N GLY A 291 -21.61 -4.00 3.99
CA GLY A 291 -22.05 -5.38 4.18
C GLY A 291 -22.50 -6.03 2.87
N THR A 292 -22.77 -7.35 2.92
CA THR A 292 -23.24 -8.12 1.76
C THR A 292 -24.60 -7.65 1.22
N ASN A 293 -25.39 -6.94 2.04
CA ASN A 293 -26.66 -6.30 1.66
C ASN A 293 -26.49 -4.94 0.94
N GLY A 294 -25.26 -4.50 0.68
CA GLY A 294 -24.96 -3.23 0.04
C GLY A 294 -25.18 -1.99 0.94
N GLN A 295 -25.43 -2.17 2.24
CA GLN A 295 -25.53 -1.09 3.21
C GLN A 295 -24.21 -0.94 3.98
N LEU A 296 -23.94 0.27 4.47
CA LEU A 296 -22.80 0.49 5.36
C LEU A 296 -22.97 -0.30 6.66
N LYS A 297 -21.91 -0.99 7.09
CA LYS A 297 -21.87 -1.69 8.39
C LYS A 297 -21.62 -0.73 9.56
N ILE A 298 -20.82 0.29 9.31
CA ILE A 298 -20.41 1.30 10.29
C ILE A 298 -20.71 2.71 9.77
N ARG A 299 -20.71 3.70 10.66
CA ARG A 299 -20.80 5.11 10.25
C ARG A 299 -19.42 5.55 9.74
N PHE A 300 -19.15 5.26 8.48
CA PHE A 300 -17.88 5.59 7.86
C PHE A 300 -17.90 6.99 7.22
N SER A 301 -17.26 7.95 7.88
CA SER A 301 -17.11 9.34 7.42
C SER A 301 -15.71 9.87 7.73
N PRO A 302 -14.67 9.26 7.14
CA PRO A 302 -13.30 9.48 7.57
C PRO A 302 -12.77 10.87 7.21
N LYS A 303 -11.79 11.36 7.96
CA LYS A 303 -11.10 12.62 7.64
C LYS A 303 -10.15 12.42 6.47
N THR A 304 -10.33 13.22 5.42
CA THR A 304 -9.39 13.30 4.29
C THR A 304 -8.39 14.45 4.38
N SER A 305 -8.51 15.26 5.45
CA SER A 305 -7.65 16.39 5.75
C SER A 305 -7.69 16.76 7.23
N CYS A 306 -6.60 17.36 7.67
CA CYS A 306 -6.37 18.07 8.92
C CYS A 306 -5.54 19.33 8.57
#